data_AF-A0A2E0HZX8-F1
#
_entry.id   AF-A0A2E0HZX8-F1
#
_cell.length_a   1.000
_cell.length_b   1.000
_cell.length_c   1.000
_cell.angle_alpha   90.00
_cell.angle_beta   90.00
_cell.angle_gamma   90.00
#
_symmetry.space_group_name_H-M   'P 1'
#
loop_
_entity.id
_entity.type
_entity.pdbx_description
1 polymer ?
#
loop_
_entity_poly.entity_id
_entity_poly.type
_entity_poly.pdbx_seq_one_letter_code
_entity_poly.pdbx_strand_id
1 'polypeptide(L)'
;MRLHRNLCFAIIDGVLEVFNDNKYADKVIQALLKRDKRWGSRDRGFVAETTYDIVRWKRLYAEIAEINEPFSRDDAWRLFAVWSTLRGIKLPDWKYFENTPTRKIKGRFDEACKIRKIKESIPDWIDALGIKELGESVWSKELAKQNEQADVIFRVNTLKTTKTELQLKLGAEHIETVEIKGYPNALKLVERANVFKTEAFKMGWFEVQDASSQLVADFLEVAPGMKVVDVCAGAGGKTLHLSALMQNKGSLIAMDIYESKLKKLKVRAKRNGAHNIDLRLINSTKPIKKLKEKADRLLIDAPCSGLGVLRRNPDSKWKLKPEFLDKIKKTQ
;
A
#
# COMPACT_ATOMS: atom_id res chain seq x y z
N MET A 1 17.39 -7.54 -20.35
CA MET A 1 17.81 -6.69 -19.20
C MET A 1 19.13 -7.22 -18.65
N ARG A 2 20.10 -6.34 -18.36
CA ARG A 2 21.38 -6.74 -17.74
C ARG A 2 21.27 -6.60 -16.21
N LEU A 3 21.70 -7.63 -15.48
CA LEU A 3 21.72 -7.60 -14.02
C LEU A 3 23.00 -6.96 -13.49
N HIS A 4 22.87 -5.97 -12.61
CA HIS A 4 23.99 -5.30 -11.96
C HIS A 4 24.17 -5.83 -10.54
N ARG A 5 25.39 -6.25 -10.21
CA ARG A 5 25.70 -6.99 -8.98
C ARG A 5 25.30 -6.23 -7.71
N ASN A 6 25.62 -4.94 -7.65
CA ASN A 6 25.27 -4.07 -6.52
C ASN A 6 23.75 -3.96 -6.28
N LEU A 7 22.96 -3.87 -7.35
CA LEU A 7 21.50 -3.82 -7.25
C LEU A 7 20.93 -5.16 -6.77
N CYS A 8 21.43 -6.28 -7.31
CA CYS A 8 21.03 -7.61 -6.88
C CYS A 8 21.33 -7.84 -5.40
N PHE A 9 22.53 -7.48 -4.91
CA PHE A 9 22.86 -7.60 -3.49
C PHE A 9 21.91 -6.80 -2.59
N ALA A 10 21.56 -5.57 -2.99
CA ALA A 10 20.60 -4.77 -2.23
C ALA A 10 19.22 -5.44 -2.14
N ILE A 11 18.78 -6.09 -3.22
CA ILE A 11 17.54 -6.87 -3.22
C ILE A 11 17.65 -8.06 -2.27
N ILE A 12 18.75 -8.82 -2.32
CA ILE A 12 18.99 -9.98 -1.44
C ILE A 12 18.96 -9.56 0.03
N ASP A 13 19.70 -8.52 0.39
CA ASP A 13 19.72 -7.99 1.76
C ASP A 13 18.31 -7.54 2.18
N GLY A 14 17.60 -6.85 1.29
CA GLY A 14 16.22 -6.40 1.52
C GLY A 14 15.23 -7.53 1.78
N VAL A 15 15.29 -8.58 0.97
CA VAL A 15 14.40 -9.74 1.07
C VAL A 15 14.62 -10.45 2.41
N LEU A 16 15.88 -10.63 2.82
CA LEU A 16 16.21 -11.22 4.14
C LEU A 16 15.72 -10.36 5.30
N GLU A 17 15.88 -9.04 5.23
CA GLU A 17 15.37 -8.12 6.23
C GLU A 17 13.83 -8.19 6.37
N VAL A 18 13.10 -8.36 5.26
CA VAL A 18 11.64 -8.49 5.31
C VAL A 18 11.21 -9.84 5.87
N PHE A 19 11.84 -10.93 5.43
CA PHE A 19 11.41 -12.29 5.76
C PHE A 19 11.89 -12.75 7.14
N ASN A 20 13.17 -12.53 7.46
CA ASN A 20 13.77 -13.05 8.69
C ASN A 20 13.69 -12.05 9.86
N ASP A 21 13.88 -10.75 9.60
CA ASP A 21 13.84 -9.72 10.66
C ASP A 21 12.44 -9.15 10.89
N ASN A 22 11.43 -9.67 10.18
CA ASN A 22 10.03 -9.22 10.24
C ASN A 22 9.85 -7.71 9.96
N LYS A 23 10.79 -7.05 9.27
CA LYS A 23 10.71 -5.62 8.91
C LYS A 23 9.70 -5.39 7.80
N TYR A 24 9.04 -4.24 7.80
CA TYR A 24 8.06 -3.92 6.76
C TYR A 24 8.73 -3.57 5.43
N ALA A 25 8.21 -4.12 4.33
CA ALA A 25 8.82 -4.00 3.01
C ALA A 25 8.98 -2.53 2.58
N ASP A 26 8.00 -1.67 2.87
CA ASP A 26 8.08 -0.23 2.58
C ASP A 26 9.26 0.44 3.30
N LYS A 27 9.52 0.07 4.55
CA LYS A 27 10.64 0.62 5.35
C LYS A 27 11.98 0.10 4.86
N VAL A 28 12.07 -1.19 4.56
CA VAL A 28 13.29 -1.81 4.04
C VAL A 28 13.66 -1.17 2.70
N ILE A 29 12.71 -1.07 1.76
CA ILE A 29 12.97 -0.46 0.46
C ILE A 29 13.35 1.01 0.60
N GLN A 30 12.67 1.79 1.47
CA GLN A 30 13.08 3.18 1.74
C GLN A 30 14.51 3.29 2.26
N ALA A 31 14.94 2.36 3.12
CA ALA A 31 16.32 2.32 3.62
C ALA A 31 17.31 1.94 2.51
N LEU A 32 17.03 0.89 1.73
CA LEU A 32 17.85 0.46 0.59
C LEU A 32 18.08 1.58 -0.41
N LEU A 33 17.02 2.26 -0.83
CA LEU A 33 17.10 3.35 -1.81
C LEU A 33 17.92 4.55 -1.28
N LYS A 34 18.09 4.69 0.04
CA LYS A 34 18.95 5.73 0.63
C LYS A 34 20.42 5.32 0.75
N ARG A 35 20.74 4.02 0.65
CA ARG A 35 22.13 3.51 0.81
C ARG A 35 23.07 4.02 -0.27
N ASP A 36 22.60 4.10 -1.52
CA ASP A 36 23.41 4.60 -2.63
C ASP A 36 22.73 5.77 -3.35
N LYS A 37 23.35 6.95 -3.26
CA LYS A 37 22.86 8.17 -3.93
C LYS A 37 23.07 8.12 -5.43
N ARG A 38 24.00 7.29 -5.94
CA ARG A 38 24.36 7.20 -7.37
C ARG A 38 23.29 6.50 -8.21
N TRP A 39 22.40 5.72 -7.58
CA TRP A 39 21.33 5.03 -8.31
C TRP A 39 20.39 6.02 -8.99
N GLY A 40 20.24 5.86 -10.31
CA GLY A 40 19.29 6.61 -11.12
C GLY A 40 17.85 6.12 -10.93
N SER A 41 16.90 6.74 -11.64
CA SER A 41 15.48 6.36 -11.57
C SER A 41 15.25 4.88 -11.91
N ARG A 42 15.91 4.38 -12.97
CA ARG A 42 15.83 2.99 -13.42
C ARG A 42 16.33 2.00 -12.37
N ASP A 43 17.48 2.26 -11.76
CA ASP A 43 18.07 1.38 -10.73
C ASP A 43 17.18 1.31 -9.48
N ARG A 44 16.65 2.47 -9.05
CA ARG A 44 15.74 2.57 -7.92
C ARG A 44 14.43 1.81 -8.18
N GLY A 45 13.89 1.96 -9.39
CA GLY A 45 12.72 1.21 -9.84
C GLY A 45 12.98 -0.30 -9.79
N PHE A 46 14.09 -0.75 -10.38
CA PHE A 46 14.49 -2.15 -10.37
C PHE A 46 14.60 -2.74 -8.95
N VAL A 47 15.30 -2.07 -8.03
CA VAL A 47 15.44 -2.54 -6.64
C VAL A 47 14.09 -2.61 -5.94
N ALA A 48 13.27 -1.56 -6.04
CA ALA A 48 11.98 -1.50 -5.36
C ALA A 48 10.99 -2.53 -5.91
N GLU A 49 10.81 -2.60 -7.23
CA GLU A 49 9.86 -3.50 -7.88
C GLU A 49 10.24 -4.96 -7.67
N THR A 50 11.52 -5.30 -7.86
CA THR A 50 11.99 -6.68 -7.67
C THR A 50 11.83 -7.13 -6.23
N THR A 51 12.16 -6.27 -5.26
CA THR A 51 11.99 -6.60 -3.83
C THR A 51 10.51 -6.82 -3.50
N TYR A 52 9.61 -5.92 -3.94
CA TYR A 52 8.17 -6.08 -3.72
C TYR A 52 7.61 -7.35 -4.37
N ASP A 53 8.09 -7.69 -5.57
CA ASP A 53 7.68 -8.90 -6.27
C ASP A 53 8.08 -10.18 -5.56
N ILE A 54 9.35 -10.29 -5.14
CA ILE A 54 9.82 -11.46 -4.38
C ILE A 54 9.05 -11.57 -3.07
N VAL A 55 8.78 -10.46 -2.38
CA VAL A 55 7.96 -10.43 -1.16
C VAL A 55 6.52 -10.90 -1.41
N ARG A 56 5.91 -10.47 -2.52
CA ARG A 56 4.55 -10.85 -2.88
C ARG A 56 4.42 -12.33 -3.17
N TRP A 57 5.38 -12.86 -3.92
CA TRP A 57 5.42 -14.25 -4.37
C TRP A 57 6.27 -15.16 -3.46
N LYS A 58 6.56 -14.72 -2.23
CA LYS A 58 7.40 -15.43 -1.25
C LYS A 58 7.18 -16.95 -1.25
N ARG A 59 5.95 -17.40 -1.03
CA ARG A 59 5.63 -18.83 -0.90
C ARG A 59 5.74 -19.57 -2.23
N LEU A 60 5.22 -18.99 -3.30
CA LEU A 60 5.35 -19.59 -4.64
C LEU A 60 6.82 -19.80 -5.01
N TYR A 61 7.65 -18.78 -4.80
CA TYR A 61 9.06 -18.85 -5.13
C TYR A 61 9.83 -19.79 -4.21
N ALA A 62 9.51 -19.83 -2.92
CA ALA A 62 10.10 -20.77 -1.97
C ALA A 62 9.77 -22.22 -2.32
N GLU A 63 8.52 -22.51 -2.73
CA GLU A 63 8.10 -23.83 -3.18
C GLU A 63 8.89 -24.29 -4.42
N ILE A 64 8.99 -23.42 -5.44
CA ILE A 64 9.73 -23.73 -6.68
C ILE A 64 11.23 -23.93 -6.40
N ALA A 65 11.78 -23.15 -5.48
CA ALA A 65 13.17 -23.23 -5.06
C ALA A 65 13.46 -24.36 -4.06
N GLU A 66 12.43 -25.04 -3.53
CA GLU A 66 12.52 -26.07 -2.49
C GLU A 66 13.31 -25.62 -1.25
N ILE A 67 12.95 -24.44 -0.74
CA ILE A 67 13.61 -23.82 0.41
C ILE A 67 12.58 -23.50 1.50
N ASN A 68 13.02 -23.54 2.75
CA ASN A 68 12.17 -23.29 3.92
C ASN A 68 12.72 -22.12 4.73
N GLU A 69 11.85 -21.51 5.53
CA GLU A 69 12.24 -20.46 6.47
C GLU A 69 12.94 -21.06 7.71
N PRO A 70 13.87 -20.32 8.34
CA PRO A 70 14.40 -19.01 7.93
C PRO A 70 15.32 -19.12 6.71
N PHE A 71 15.31 -18.11 5.84
CA PHE A 71 16.09 -18.15 4.61
C PHE A 71 17.55 -17.76 4.84
N SER A 72 18.49 -18.57 4.34
CA SER A 72 19.90 -18.18 4.23
C SER A 72 20.12 -17.19 3.08
N ARG A 73 21.34 -16.64 2.98
CA ARG A 73 21.69 -15.77 1.84
C ARG A 73 21.64 -16.52 0.51
N ASP A 74 22.00 -17.81 0.50
CA ASP A 74 21.93 -18.65 -0.69
C ASP A 74 20.48 -18.93 -1.08
N ASP A 75 19.59 -19.12 -0.10
CA ASP A 75 18.15 -19.26 -0.36
C ASP A 75 17.56 -17.99 -0.97
N ALA A 76 17.96 -16.81 -0.49
CA ALA A 76 17.55 -15.55 -1.10
C ALA A 76 18.03 -15.41 -2.56
N TRP A 77 19.24 -15.90 -2.87
CA TRP A 77 19.71 -15.97 -4.27
C TRP A 77 18.90 -16.96 -5.11
N ARG A 78 18.48 -18.10 -4.53
CA ARG A 78 17.57 -19.06 -5.21
C ARG A 78 16.20 -18.42 -5.49
N LEU A 79 15.61 -17.68 -4.54
CA LEU A 79 14.38 -16.90 -4.75
C LEU A 79 14.55 -15.90 -5.91
N PHE A 80 15.67 -15.16 -5.92
CA PHE A 80 15.98 -14.23 -7.00
C PHE A 80 16.15 -14.93 -8.35
N ALA A 81 16.72 -16.14 -8.35
CA ALA A 81 16.92 -16.93 -9.56
C ALA A 81 15.60 -17.48 -10.13
N VAL A 82 14.66 -17.88 -9.26
CA VAL A 82 13.27 -18.22 -9.63
C VAL A 82 12.59 -17.01 -10.26
N TRP A 83 12.61 -15.86 -9.59
CA TRP A 83 12.05 -14.61 -10.10
C TRP A 83 12.62 -14.24 -11.48
N SER A 84 13.96 -14.32 -11.64
CA SER A 84 14.64 -14.00 -12.89
C SER A 84 14.23 -14.95 -14.02
N THR A 85 14.20 -16.26 -13.73
CA THR A 85 13.91 -17.29 -14.73
C THR A 85 12.47 -17.20 -15.23
N LEU A 86 11.50 -17.00 -14.32
CA LEU A 86 10.08 -16.85 -14.69
C LEU A 86 9.81 -15.60 -15.52
N ARG A 87 10.65 -14.56 -15.38
CA ARG A 87 10.60 -13.33 -16.19
C ARG A 87 11.44 -13.40 -17.48
N GLY A 88 12.01 -14.55 -17.81
CA GLY A 88 12.86 -14.73 -19.00
C GLY A 88 14.19 -13.96 -18.93
N ILE A 89 14.64 -13.57 -17.73
CA ILE A 89 15.90 -12.86 -17.53
C ILE A 89 17.02 -13.90 -17.48
N LYS A 90 17.99 -13.79 -18.39
CA LYS A 90 19.18 -14.64 -18.40
C LYS A 90 20.02 -14.39 -17.14
N LEU A 91 20.25 -15.44 -16.36
CA LEU A 91 21.13 -15.36 -15.20
C LEU A 91 22.58 -15.17 -15.67
N PRO A 92 23.34 -14.24 -15.07
CA PRO A 92 24.76 -14.09 -15.33
C PRO A 92 25.54 -15.27 -14.74
N ASP A 93 26.76 -15.46 -15.21
CA ASP A 93 27.68 -16.46 -14.67
C ASP A 93 28.31 -15.96 -13.36
N TRP A 94 27.52 -16.02 -12.29
CA TRP A 94 27.95 -15.69 -10.93
C TRP A 94 27.86 -16.95 -10.06
N LYS A 95 28.81 -17.09 -9.13
CA LYS A 95 28.85 -18.21 -8.16
C LYS A 95 27.53 -18.48 -7.40
N TYR A 96 26.67 -17.47 -7.27
CA TYR A 96 25.37 -17.58 -6.60
C TYR A 96 24.34 -18.38 -7.40
N PHE A 97 24.55 -18.57 -8.70
CA PHE A 97 23.60 -19.23 -9.61
C PHE A 97 24.07 -20.61 -10.10
N GLU A 98 25.32 -21.01 -9.83
CA GLU A 98 25.93 -22.25 -10.32
C GLU A 98 25.06 -23.49 -10.04
N ASN A 99 24.44 -23.55 -8.86
CA ASN A 99 23.61 -24.67 -8.43
C ASN A 99 22.10 -24.46 -8.66
N THR A 100 21.69 -23.48 -9.48
CA THR A 100 20.27 -23.23 -9.74
C THR A 100 19.79 -24.02 -10.97
N PRO A 101 18.92 -25.04 -10.81
CA PRO A 101 18.44 -25.83 -11.94
C PRO A 101 17.35 -25.08 -12.71
N THR A 102 17.74 -24.05 -13.47
CA THR A 102 16.81 -23.18 -14.24
C THR A 102 15.85 -23.96 -15.14
N ARG A 103 16.28 -25.11 -15.68
CA ARG A 103 15.45 -26.02 -16.49
C ARG A 103 14.26 -26.61 -15.72
N LYS A 104 14.39 -26.85 -14.41
CA LYS A 104 13.33 -27.42 -13.56
C LYS A 104 12.32 -26.37 -13.08
N ILE A 105 12.68 -25.09 -13.10
CA ILE A 105 11.85 -23.99 -12.56
C ILE A 105 10.49 -23.94 -13.24
N LYS A 106 10.41 -24.10 -14.57
CA LYS A 106 9.14 -24.07 -15.30
C LYS A 106 8.21 -25.22 -14.93
N GLY A 107 8.71 -26.46 -14.94
CA GLY A 107 7.90 -27.62 -14.55
C GLY A 107 7.41 -27.54 -13.10
N ARG A 108 8.26 -27.04 -12.19
CA ARG A 108 7.85 -26.80 -10.79
C ARG A 108 6.81 -25.69 -10.65
N PHE A 109 6.92 -24.64 -11.47
CA PHE A 109 5.92 -23.59 -11.51
C PHE A 109 4.55 -24.14 -11.93
N ASP A 110 4.51 -25.02 -12.93
CA ASP A 110 3.28 -25.65 -13.41
C ASP A 110 2.62 -26.52 -12.31
N GLU A 111 3.42 -27.30 -11.56
CA GLU A 111 2.92 -28.07 -10.42
C GLU A 111 2.44 -27.17 -9.26
N ALA A 112 3.24 -26.17 -8.88
CA ALA A 112 2.90 -25.23 -7.80
C ALA A 112 1.60 -24.44 -8.10
N CYS A 113 1.34 -24.15 -9.37
CA CYS A 113 0.14 -23.45 -9.81
C CYS A 113 -1.15 -24.27 -9.65
N LYS A 114 -1.07 -25.60 -9.47
CA LYS A 114 -2.25 -26.45 -9.23
C LYS A 114 -2.88 -26.24 -7.86
N ILE A 115 -2.10 -25.71 -6.90
CA ILE A 115 -2.55 -25.50 -5.52
C ILE A 115 -2.74 -24.00 -5.28
N ARG A 116 -3.99 -23.52 -5.16
CA ARG A 116 -4.34 -22.09 -5.03
C ARG A 116 -3.49 -21.34 -4.00
N LYS A 117 -3.39 -21.85 -2.77
CA LYS A 117 -2.65 -21.17 -1.69
C LYS A 117 -1.14 -20.99 -1.97
N ILE A 118 -0.57 -21.89 -2.78
CA ILE A 118 0.82 -21.80 -3.25
C ILE A 118 0.87 -20.85 -4.45
N LYS A 119 0.04 -21.09 -5.46
CA LYS A 119 -0.09 -20.26 -6.66
C LYS A 119 -0.21 -18.78 -6.31
N GLU A 120 -1.14 -18.44 -5.43
CA GLU A 120 -1.45 -17.06 -5.01
C GLU A 120 -0.58 -16.58 -3.84
N SER A 121 0.39 -17.39 -3.41
CA SER A 121 1.37 -17.06 -2.38
C SER A 121 0.73 -16.45 -1.13
N ILE A 122 -0.18 -17.21 -0.49
CA ILE A 122 -0.95 -16.76 0.68
C ILE A 122 -0.82 -17.80 1.82
N PRO A 123 -0.83 -17.42 3.10
CA PRO A 123 -0.85 -18.38 4.21
C PRO A 123 -2.08 -19.29 4.20
N ASP A 124 -1.90 -20.52 4.68
CA ASP A 124 -2.96 -21.54 4.75
C ASP A 124 -4.21 -21.03 5.49
N TRP A 125 -4.01 -20.37 6.63
CA TRP A 125 -5.11 -19.92 7.46
C TRP A 125 -5.91 -18.78 6.81
N ILE A 126 -5.26 -17.91 6.02
CA ILE A 126 -5.96 -16.84 5.27
C ILE A 126 -6.73 -17.45 4.11
N ASP A 127 -6.16 -18.44 3.41
CA ASP A 127 -6.86 -19.13 2.32
C ASP A 127 -8.11 -19.86 2.83
N ALA A 128 -7.98 -20.62 3.93
CA ALA A 128 -9.10 -21.31 4.56
C ALA A 128 -10.20 -20.34 5.02
N LEU A 129 -9.81 -19.20 5.62
CA LEU A 129 -10.74 -18.15 6.03
C LEU A 129 -11.46 -17.54 4.82
N GLY A 130 -10.73 -17.22 3.75
CA GLY A 130 -11.30 -16.63 2.54
C GLY A 130 -12.32 -17.54 1.86
N ILE A 131 -12.04 -18.85 1.77
CA ILE A 131 -13.01 -19.84 1.28
C ILE A 131 -14.25 -19.87 2.18
N LYS A 132 -14.05 -19.89 3.50
CA LYS A 132 -15.15 -19.97 4.47
C LYS A 132 -16.09 -18.75 4.37
N GLU A 133 -15.55 -17.55 4.24
CA GLU A 133 -16.32 -16.30 4.28
C GLU A 133 -16.89 -15.89 2.92
N LEU A 134 -16.18 -16.17 1.82
CA LEU A 134 -16.53 -15.67 0.48
C LEU A 134 -16.85 -16.78 -0.52
N GLY A 135 -16.55 -18.03 -0.19
CA GLY A 135 -16.59 -19.15 -1.14
C GLY A 135 -15.39 -19.15 -2.10
N GLU A 136 -15.07 -20.33 -2.63
CA GLU A 136 -13.87 -20.55 -3.45
C GLU A 136 -13.83 -19.70 -4.73
N SER A 137 -14.96 -19.54 -5.42
CA SER A 137 -15.03 -18.80 -6.70
C SER A 137 -14.72 -17.32 -6.54
N VAL A 138 -15.30 -16.67 -5.52
CA VAL A 138 -15.07 -15.24 -5.22
C VAL A 138 -13.67 -15.05 -4.67
N TRP A 139 -13.27 -15.89 -3.71
CA TRP A 139 -11.97 -15.78 -3.06
C TRP A 139 -10.80 -15.95 -4.02
N SER A 140 -10.89 -16.89 -4.98
CA SER A 140 -9.84 -17.10 -5.98
C SER A 140 -9.63 -15.87 -6.87
N LYS A 141 -10.71 -15.17 -7.22
CA LYS A 141 -10.65 -13.92 -8.00
C LYS A 141 -10.05 -12.77 -7.18
N GLU A 142 -10.45 -12.67 -5.91
CA GLU A 142 -9.92 -11.66 -4.98
C GLU A 142 -8.41 -11.84 -4.77
N LEU A 143 -7.95 -13.06 -4.51
CA LEU A 143 -6.51 -13.35 -4.35
C LEU A 143 -5.69 -13.00 -5.59
N ALA A 144 -6.16 -13.41 -6.77
CA ALA A 144 -5.49 -13.06 -8.01
C ALA A 144 -5.35 -11.54 -8.16
N LYS A 145 -6.42 -10.79 -7.84
CA LYS A 145 -6.41 -9.32 -7.90
C LYS A 145 -5.50 -8.68 -6.84
N GLN A 146 -5.41 -9.28 -5.65
CA GLN A 146 -4.51 -8.84 -4.58
C GLN A 146 -3.03 -9.11 -4.91
N ASN A 147 -2.74 -9.98 -5.88
CA ASN A 147 -1.39 -10.21 -6.37
C ASN A 147 -0.97 -9.32 -7.56
N GLU A 148 -1.89 -8.51 -8.08
CA GLU A 148 -1.56 -7.51 -9.09
C GLU A 148 -0.90 -6.27 -8.48
N GLN A 149 -0.13 -5.54 -9.28
CA GLN A 149 0.42 -4.27 -8.87
C GLN A 149 -0.70 -3.23 -8.71
N ALA A 150 -0.79 -2.62 -7.53
CA ALA A 150 -1.83 -1.61 -7.28
C ALA A 150 -1.65 -0.35 -8.13
N ASP A 151 -2.75 0.13 -8.70
CA ASP A 151 -2.83 1.43 -9.38
C ASP A 151 -2.44 2.58 -8.43
N VAL A 152 -1.91 3.67 -8.99
CA VAL A 152 -1.71 4.93 -8.26
C VAL A 152 -2.89 5.82 -8.57
N ILE A 153 -3.68 6.13 -7.54
CA ILE A 153 -4.91 6.91 -7.66
C ILE A 153 -4.74 8.20 -6.87
N PHE A 154 -5.12 9.30 -7.48
CA PHE A 154 -5.20 10.62 -6.87
C PHE A 154 -6.62 10.90 -6.44
N ARG A 155 -6.77 11.55 -5.29
CA ARG A 155 -7.97 12.30 -4.95
C ARG A 155 -7.69 13.78 -5.21
N VAL A 156 -8.45 14.38 -6.09
CA VAL A 156 -8.41 15.82 -6.36
C VAL A 156 -8.86 16.58 -5.12
N ASN A 157 -8.13 17.64 -4.75
CA ASN A 157 -8.52 18.53 -3.68
C ASN A 157 -9.43 19.64 -4.24
N THR A 158 -10.74 19.43 -4.10
CA THR A 158 -11.77 20.35 -4.61
C THR A 158 -11.79 21.71 -3.91
N LEU A 159 -11.05 21.90 -2.81
CA LEU A 159 -10.82 23.24 -2.23
C LEU A 159 -9.90 24.11 -3.07
N LYS A 160 -9.12 23.51 -3.98
CA LYS A 160 -8.01 24.19 -4.66
C LYS A 160 -8.05 24.10 -6.18
N THR A 161 -8.69 23.08 -6.74
CA THR A 161 -8.65 22.80 -8.17
C THR A 161 -9.80 21.87 -8.57
N THR A 162 -10.03 21.75 -9.86
CA THR A 162 -10.90 20.73 -10.48
C THR A 162 -10.09 19.55 -11.05
N LYS A 163 -10.77 18.45 -11.42
CA LYS A 163 -10.14 17.33 -12.14
C LYS A 163 -9.46 17.79 -13.42
N THR A 164 -10.17 18.57 -14.23
CA THR A 164 -9.67 19.06 -15.52
C THR A 164 -8.41 19.90 -15.38
N GLU A 165 -8.41 20.87 -14.45
CA GLU A 165 -7.22 21.71 -14.20
C GLU A 165 -6.03 20.89 -13.69
N LEU A 166 -6.28 19.90 -12.82
CA LEU A 166 -5.23 19.01 -12.33
C LEU A 166 -4.66 18.14 -13.46
N GLN A 167 -5.51 17.57 -14.33
CA GLN A 167 -5.06 16.79 -15.49
C GLN A 167 -4.21 17.64 -16.43
N LEU A 168 -4.62 18.87 -16.75
CA LEU A 168 -3.85 19.80 -17.57
C LEU A 168 -2.49 20.13 -16.94
N LYS A 169 -2.47 20.41 -15.64
CA LYS A 169 -1.24 20.73 -14.90
C LYS A 169 -0.26 19.57 -14.89
N LEU A 170 -0.74 18.35 -14.65
CA LEU A 170 0.08 17.15 -14.66
C LEU A 170 0.53 16.78 -16.07
N GLY A 171 -0.31 16.97 -17.08
CA GLY A 171 0.03 16.74 -18.49
C GLY A 171 1.19 17.64 -18.97
N ALA A 172 1.22 18.89 -18.51
CA ALA A 172 2.35 19.79 -18.77
C ALA A 172 3.69 19.33 -18.12
N GLU A 173 3.62 18.47 -17.10
CA GLU A 173 4.78 17.80 -16.48
C GLU A 173 5.01 16.38 -17.06
N HIS A 174 4.36 16.04 -18.19
CA HIS A 174 4.37 14.72 -18.82
C HIS A 174 3.86 13.59 -17.91
N ILE A 175 2.88 13.89 -17.05
CA ILE A 175 2.23 12.93 -16.17
C ILE A 175 0.79 12.75 -16.63
N GLU A 176 0.56 11.66 -17.34
CA GLU A 176 -0.77 11.33 -17.88
C GLU A 176 -1.67 10.69 -16.83
N THR A 177 -2.93 11.12 -16.79
CA THR A 177 -3.94 10.59 -15.89
C THR A 177 -5.27 10.42 -16.60
N VAL A 178 -6.01 9.39 -16.21
CA VAL A 178 -7.34 9.07 -16.73
C VAL A 178 -8.38 9.14 -15.62
N GLU A 179 -9.59 9.55 -15.97
CA GLU A 179 -10.70 9.53 -15.03
C GLU A 179 -11.14 8.11 -14.68
N ILE A 180 -11.72 7.95 -13.49
CA ILE A 180 -12.29 6.68 -13.04
C ILE A 180 -13.81 6.84 -12.96
N LYS A 181 -14.55 6.08 -13.78
CA LYS A 181 -16.02 6.10 -13.79
C LYS A 181 -16.57 5.76 -12.39
N GLY A 182 -17.53 6.56 -11.92
CA GLY A 182 -18.16 6.39 -10.60
C GLY A 182 -17.40 7.02 -9.43
N TYR A 183 -16.26 7.68 -9.68
CA TYR A 183 -15.47 8.34 -8.64
C TYR A 183 -15.24 9.82 -9.01
N PRO A 184 -16.03 10.76 -8.45
CA PRO A 184 -16.07 12.14 -8.93
C PRO A 184 -14.75 12.87 -8.77
N ASN A 185 -13.98 12.54 -7.74
CA ASN A 185 -12.71 13.21 -7.41
C ASN A 185 -11.48 12.35 -7.70
N ALA A 186 -11.63 11.20 -8.39
CA ALA A 186 -10.52 10.28 -8.61
C ALA A 186 -9.90 10.42 -10.01
N LEU A 187 -8.57 10.44 -10.04
CA LEU A 187 -7.78 10.28 -11.26
C LEU A 187 -6.82 9.10 -11.09
N LYS A 188 -6.75 8.22 -12.07
CA LYS A 188 -5.76 7.15 -12.12
C LYS A 188 -4.56 7.61 -12.93
N LEU A 189 -3.37 7.41 -12.39
CA LEU A 189 -2.12 7.60 -13.10
C LEU A 189 -1.94 6.48 -14.15
N VAL A 190 -1.62 6.87 -15.39
CA VAL A 190 -1.41 5.91 -16.50
C VAL A 190 -0.08 5.17 -16.31
N GLU A 191 1.00 5.92 -16.11
CA GLU A 191 2.35 5.39 -15.88
C GLU A 191 2.92 5.86 -14.54
N ARG A 192 3.60 4.96 -13.82
CA ARG A 192 4.17 5.30 -12.51
C ARG A 192 5.24 6.38 -12.63
N ALA A 193 5.00 7.51 -11.96
CA ALA A 193 5.92 8.62 -11.84
C ALA A 193 6.12 9.01 -10.36
N ASN A 194 7.19 9.73 -10.06
CA ASN A 194 7.41 10.29 -8.73
C ASN A 194 6.58 11.56 -8.54
N VAL A 195 5.29 11.37 -8.31
CA VAL A 195 4.27 12.43 -8.24
C VAL A 195 4.48 13.39 -7.06
N PHE A 196 5.26 12.98 -6.05
CA PHE A 196 5.53 13.78 -4.85
C PHE A 196 6.48 14.97 -5.09
N LYS A 197 7.17 14.99 -6.24
CA LYS A 197 8.05 16.10 -6.63
C LYS A 197 7.33 17.17 -7.47
N THR A 198 6.14 16.86 -7.97
CA THR A 198 5.34 17.74 -8.84
C THR A 198 4.94 19.01 -8.12
N GLU A 199 4.73 20.08 -8.88
CA GLU A 199 4.29 21.33 -8.29
C GLU A 199 2.84 21.23 -7.79
N ALA A 200 1.98 20.52 -8.54
CA ALA A 200 0.62 20.22 -8.13
C ALA A 200 0.54 19.55 -6.74
N PHE A 201 1.43 18.58 -6.45
CA PHE A 201 1.46 17.94 -5.12
C PHE A 201 1.91 18.90 -4.02
N LYS A 202 2.93 19.74 -4.29
CA LYS A 202 3.43 20.73 -3.31
C LYS A 202 2.38 21.79 -3.00
N MET A 203 1.63 22.23 -4.01
CA MET A 203 0.51 23.16 -3.87
C MET A 203 -0.73 22.54 -3.21
N GLY A 204 -0.73 21.22 -2.99
CA GLY A 204 -1.83 20.49 -2.34
C GLY A 204 -3.05 20.31 -3.22
N TRP A 205 -2.88 20.23 -4.54
CA TRP A 205 -3.96 20.04 -5.51
C TRP A 205 -4.53 18.62 -5.49
N PHE A 206 -3.79 17.65 -4.95
CA PHE A 206 -4.26 16.28 -4.79
C PHE A 206 -3.59 15.55 -3.63
N GLU A 207 -4.22 14.44 -3.23
CA GLU A 207 -3.68 13.43 -2.33
C GLU A 207 -3.57 12.08 -3.06
N VAL A 208 -2.60 11.24 -2.68
CA VAL A 208 -2.57 9.84 -3.16
C VAL A 208 -3.51 9.02 -2.27
N GLN A 209 -4.60 8.52 -2.82
CA GLN A 209 -5.62 7.74 -2.11
C GLN A 209 -6.41 6.84 -3.07
N ASP A 210 -6.60 5.57 -2.72
CA ASP A 210 -7.45 4.62 -3.47
C ASP A 210 -8.86 5.17 -3.73
N ALA A 211 -9.37 4.91 -4.92
CA ALA A 211 -10.72 5.29 -5.34
C ALA A 211 -11.80 4.81 -4.36
N SER A 212 -11.77 3.54 -3.95
CA SER A 212 -12.73 3.00 -2.97
C SER A 212 -12.67 3.71 -1.62
N SER A 213 -11.48 4.14 -1.18
CA SER A 213 -11.35 4.89 0.07
C SER A 213 -11.89 6.32 -0.03
N GLN A 214 -12.08 6.87 -1.24
CA GLN A 214 -12.64 8.20 -1.44
C GLN A 214 -14.16 8.20 -1.18
N LEU A 215 -14.87 7.14 -1.58
CA LEU A 215 -16.33 7.01 -1.44
C LEU A 215 -16.83 7.09 0.01
N VAL A 216 -16.00 6.68 0.98
CA VAL A 216 -16.37 6.65 2.40
C VAL A 216 -16.81 8.03 2.90
N ALA A 217 -16.19 9.10 2.40
CA ALA A 217 -16.53 10.46 2.84
C ALA A 217 -17.90 10.91 2.30
N ASP A 218 -18.26 10.49 1.08
CA ASP A 218 -19.52 10.85 0.45
C ASP A 218 -20.70 10.17 1.15
N PHE A 219 -20.54 8.91 1.59
CA PHE A 219 -21.55 8.19 2.39
C PHE A 219 -21.85 8.84 3.75
N LEU A 220 -20.98 9.73 4.23
CA LEU A 220 -21.20 10.44 5.49
C LEU A 220 -22.14 11.63 5.33
N GLU A 221 -22.41 12.04 4.08
CA GLU A 221 -23.36 13.10 3.72
C GLU A 221 -23.13 14.40 4.52
N VAL A 222 -21.88 14.82 4.61
CA VAL A 222 -21.49 16.03 5.34
C VAL A 222 -21.85 17.28 4.54
N ALA A 223 -22.29 18.32 5.23
CA ALA A 223 -22.58 19.63 4.65
C ALA A 223 -21.72 20.73 5.29
N PRO A 224 -21.44 21.83 4.56
CA PRO A 224 -20.84 23.02 5.13
C PRO A 224 -21.58 23.50 6.39
N GLY A 225 -20.84 23.78 7.46
CA GLY A 225 -21.41 24.26 8.73
C GLY A 225 -21.64 23.17 9.79
N MET A 226 -21.67 21.89 9.42
CA MET A 226 -21.82 20.77 10.36
C MET A 226 -20.62 20.65 11.33
N LYS A 227 -20.87 20.05 12.50
CA LYS A 227 -19.86 19.51 13.41
C LYS A 227 -19.66 18.02 13.12
N VAL A 228 -18.51 17.68 12.55
CA VAL A 228 -18.16 16.31 12.16
C VAL A 228 -17.00 15.82 13.00
N VAL A 229 -17.01 14.56 13.39
CA VAL A 229 -15.89 13.92 14.11
C VAL A 229 -15.34 12.78 13.27
N ASP A 230 -14.03 12.76 13.05
CA ASP A 230 -13.29 11.66 12.42
C ASP A 230 -12.41 11.00 13.49
N VAL A 231 -12.87 9.85 13.99
CA VAL A 231 -12.14 9.04 14.96
C VAL A 231 -11.30 8.00 14.22
N CYS A 232 -10.05 7.84 14.66
CA CYS A 232 -9.01 7.08 13.95
C CYS A 232 -8.57 7.76 12.64
N ALA A 233 -8.55 9.10 12.65
CA ALA A 233 -8.21 9.93 11.49
C ALA A 233 -6.86 9.59 10.84
N GLY A 234 -5.93 9.01 11.59
CA GLY A 234 -4.63 8.62 11.09
C GLY A 234 -3.84 9.81 10.56
N ALA A 235 -3.22 9.66 9.39
CA ALA A 235 -2.57 10.77 8.70
C ALA A 235 -3.57 11.70 7.97
N GLY A 236 -4.87 11.48 8.15
CA GLY A 236 -5.97 12.34 7.73
C GLY A 236 -6.35 12.26 6.25
N GLY A 237 -6.20 11.10 5.62
CA GLY A 237 -6.69 10.90 4.26
C GLY A 237 -8.17 11.26 4.16
N LYS A 238 -9.02 10.62 4.96
CA LYS A 238 -10.48 10.86 4.97
C LYS A 238 -10.83 12.23 5.56
N THR A 239 -10.17 12.66 6.64
CA THR A 239 -10.33 14.00 7.22
C THR A 239 -10.19 15.12 6.19
N LEU A 240 -9.15 15.07 5.34
CA LEU A 240 -8.93 16.07 4.31
C LEU A 240 -10.02 16.04 3.22
N HIS A 241 -10.61 14.86 2.95
CA HIS A 241 -11.73 14.76 2.03
C HIS A 241 -12.97 15.41 2.63
N LEU A 242 -13.28 15.10 3.89
CA LEU A 242 -14.41 15.68 4.62
C LEU A 242 -14.30 17.21 4.69
N SER A 243 -13.12 17.75 4.98
CA SER A 243 -12.88 19.20 4.96
C SER A 243 -13.20 19.83 3.60
N ALA A 244 -12.85 19.15 2.51
CA ALA A 244 -13.15 19.60 1.15
C ALA A 244 -14.65 19.55 0.83
N LEU A 245 -15.34 18.48 1.18
CA LEU A 245 -16.80 18.35 1.04
C LEU A 245 -17.55 19.41 1.88
N MET A 246 -17.05 19.71 3.08
CA MET A 246 -17.58 20.76 3.95
C MET A 246 -17.18 22.18 3.51
N GLN A 247 -16.46 22.32 2.38
CA GLN A 247 -16.01 23.60 1.83
C GLN A 247 -15.28 24.49 2.86
N ASN A 248 -14.45 23.89 3.73
CA ASN A 248 -13.77 24.59 4.82
C ASN A 248 -14.69 25.30 5.84
N LYS A 249 -15.99 24.98 5.88
CA LYS A 249 -16.95 25.55 6.84
C LYS A 249 -17.32 24.54 7.92
N GLY A 250 -17.84 25.02 9.05
CA GLY A 250 -18.19 24.16 10.19
C GLY A 250 -16.99 23.74 11.03
N SER A 251 -17.11 22.64 11.75
CA SER A 251 -16.08 22.14 12.68
C SER A 251 -15.81 20.67 12.43
N LEU A 252 -14.61 20.33 11.98
CA LEU A 252 -14.16 18.95 11.76
C LEU A 252 -13.14 18.57 12.82
N ILE A 253 -13.49 17.66 13.72
CA ILE A 253 -12.62 17.21 14.82
C ILE A 253 -11.97 15.90 14.42
N ALA A 254 -10.66 15.89 14.22
CA ALA A 254 -9.89 14.71 13.86
C ALA A 254 -9.14 14.16 15.07
N MET A 255 -9.37 12.87 15.38
CA MET A 255 -8.90 12.24 16.59
C MET A 255 -8.09 10.97 16.29
N ASP A 256 -6.97 10.77 16.99
CA ASP A 256 -6.16 9.55 16.91
C ASP A 256 -5.40 9.34 18.24
N ILE A 257 -5.02 8.10 18.53
CA ILE A 257 -4.20 7.74 19.71
C ILE A 257 -2.71 8.06 19.47
N TYR A 258 -2.27 8.16 18.21
CA TYR A 258 -0.89 8.40 17.84
C TYR A 258 -0.66 9.86 17.48
N GLU A 259 -0.02 10.59 18.38
CA GLU A 259 0.33 12.01 18.18
C GLU A 259 1.14 12.24 16.89
N SER A 260 2.03 11.30 16.55
CA SER A 260 2.83 11.36 15.32
C SER A 260 1.99 11.35 14.04
N LYS A 261 0.82 10.71 14.04
CA LYS A 261 -0.11 10.74 12.90
C LYS A 261 -0.85 12.08 12.81
N LEU A 262 -1.29 12.63 13.94
CA LEU A 262 -1.90 13.97 13.99
C LEU A 262 -0.91 15.06 13.54
N LYS A 263 0.37 14.96 13.93
CA LYS A 263 1.43 15.86 13.43
C LYS A 263 1.55 15.81 11.91
N LYS A 264 1.49 14.62 11.30
CA LYS A 264 1.48 14.46 9.83
C LYS A 264 0.22 15.06 9.20
N LEU A 265 -0.95 14.83 9.80
CA LEU A 265 -2.21 15.43 9.34
C LEU A 265 -2.13 16.96 9.38
N LYS A 266 -1.59 17.57 10.45
CA LYS A 266 -1.40 19.04 10.54
C LYS A 266 -0.63 19.60 9.34
N VAL A 267 0.47 18.95 8.96
CA VAL A 267 1.29 19.36 7.80
C VAL A 267 0.50 19.21 6.50
N ARG A 268 -0.22 18.10 6.31
CA ARG A 268 -1.04 17.87 5.12
C ARG A 268 -2.23 18.84 5.05
N ALA A 269 -2.88 19.14 6.16
CA ALA A 269 -3.98 20.11 6.24
C ALA A 269 -3.53 21.50 5.80
N LYS A 270 -2.39 21.98 6.33
CA LYS A 270 -1.78 23.24 5.88
C LYS A 270 -1.55 23.25 4.37
N ARG A 271 -0.98 22.17 3.83
CA ARG A 271 -0.74 22.05 2.39
C ARG A 271 -2.03 22.02 1.57
N ASN A 272 -3.08 21.33 2.05
CA ASN A 272 -4.37 21.25 1.36
C ASN A 272 -5.19 22.55 1.47
N GLY A 273 -4.77 23.50 2.33
CA GLY A 273 -5.59 24.67 2.64
C GLY A 273 -6.83 24.32 3.46
N ALA A 274 -6.77 23.24 4.25
CA ALA A 274 -7.87 22.80 5.11
C ALA A 274 -7.79 23.53 6.46
N HIS A 275 -8.78 24.38 6.75
CA HIS A 275 -8.73 25.31 7.90
C HIS A 275 -9.75 24.99 9.00
N ASN A 276 -10.76 24.16 8.72
CA ASN A 276 -11.82 23.81 9.67
C ASN A 276 -11.49 22.57 10.54
N ILE A 277 -10.23 22.14 10.59
CA ILE A 277 -9.80 20.91 11.28
C ILE A 277 -9.24 21.22 12.68
N ASP A 278 -9.88 20.67 13.72
CA ASP A 278 -9.38 20.63 15.10
C ASP A 278 -8.78 19.26 15.40
N LEU A 279 -7.50 19.21 15.81
CA LEU A 279 -6.78 17.96 16.05
C LEU A 279 -6.81 17.61 17.55
N ARG A 280 -7.28 16.41 17.90
CA ARG A 280 -7.35 15.97 19.31
C ARG A 280 -6.71 14.61 19.52
N LEU A 281 -5.70 14.57 20.38
CA LEU A 281 -5.08 13.32 20.84
C LEU A 281 -6.02 12.56 21.77
N ILE A 282 -6.22 11.27 21.52
CA ILE A 282 -6.94 10.37 22.41
C ILE A 282 -5.93 9.76 23.39
N ASN A 283 -5.69 10.45 24.50
CA ASN A 283 -4.86 9.96 25.62
C ASN A 283 -5.70 9.50 26.82
N SER A 284 -7.02 9.67 26.76
CA SER A 284 -7.99 9.27 27.78
C SER A 284 -9.40 9.29 27.19
N THR A 285 -10.42 8.91 27.96
CA THR A 285 -11.83 9.00 27.54
C THR A 285 -12.38 10.43 27.61
N LYS A 286 -11.68 11.39 28.25
CA LYS A 286 -12.17 12.76 28.45
C LYS A 286 -12.46 13.51 27.14
N PRO A 287 -11.60 13.51 26.11
CA PRO A 287 -11.86 14.20 24.85
C PRO A 287 -13.12 13.69 24.13
N ILE A 288 -13.37 12.39 24.23
CA ILE A 288 -14.55 11.73 23.64
C ILE A 288 -15.81 12.09 24.44
N LYS A 289 -15.78 11.99 25.77
CA LYS A 289 -16.91 12.37 26.63
C LYS A 289 -17.37 13.82 26.42
N LYS A 290 -16.43 14.74 26.16
CA LYS A 290 -16.74 16.14 25.84
C LYS A 290 -17.55 16.33 24.54
N LEU A 291 -17.59 15.32 23.67
CA LEU A 291 -18.29 15.33 22.38
C LEU A 291 -19.61 14.55 22.39
N LYS A 292 -20.02 13.99 23.54
CA LYS A 292 -21.31 13.29 23.69
C LYS A 292 -22.44 14.18 23.17
N GLU A 293 -23.23 13.66 22.22
CA GLU A 293 -24.41 14.33 21.63
C GLU A 293 -24.11 15.70 20.99
N LYS A 294 -22.87 15.93 20.51
CA LYS A 294 -22.49 17.22 19.89
C LYS A 294 -22.19 17.18 18.40
N ALA A 295 -22.00 15.99 17.84
CA ALA A 295 -21.59 15.79 16.45
C ALA A 295 -22.80 15.47 15.57
N ASP A 296 -22.90 16.13 14.43
CA ASP A 296 -23.91 15.85 13.41
C ASP A 296 -23.58 14.57 12.64
N ARG A 297 -22.28 14.27 12.49
CA ARG A 297 -21.75 13.06 11.85
C ARG A 297 -20.50 12.55 12.56
N LEU A 298 -20.34 11.23 12.56
CA LEU A 298 -19.18 10.53 13.11
C LEU A 298 -18.66 9.54 12.08
N LEU A 299 -17.41 9.72 11.66
CA LEU A 299 -16.66 8.72 10.93
C LEU A 299 -15.80 7.92 11.91
N ILE A 300 -15.90 6.60 11.85
CA ILE A 300 -15.00 5.68 12.57
C ILE A 300 -14.26 4.85 11.52
N ASP A 301 -13.01 5.23 11.22
CA ASP A 301 -12.12 4.43 10.38
C ASP A 301 -11.39 3.41 11.24
N ALA A 302 -12.14 2.42 11.72
CA ALA A 302 -11.68 1.51 12.76
C ALA A 302 -10.40 0.76 12.34
N PRO A 303 -9.45 0.52 13.27
CA PRO A 303 -8.26 -0.25 12.95
C PRO A 303 -8.67 -1.65 12.48
N CYS A 304 -8.09 -2.13 11.38
CA CYS A 304 -8.49 -3.38 10.75
C CYS A 304 -7.29 -4.29 10.46
N SER A 305 -7.56 -5.50 9.95
CA SER A 305 -6.52 -6.48 9.59
C SER A 305 -5.64 -6.05 8.41
N GLY A 306 -6.12 -5.15 7.56
CA GLY A 306 -5.43 -4.75 6.34
C GLY A 306 -5.46 -5.79 5.21
N LEU A 307 -6.25 -6.87 5.34
CA LEU A 307 -6.35 -7.92 4.31
C LEU A 307 -6.87 -7.40 2.95
N GLY A 308 -7.68 -6.34 2.95
CA GLY A 308 -8.20 -5.74 1.71
C GLY A 308 -7.16 -4.94 0.91
N VAL A 309 -5.93 -4.75 1.42
CA VAL A 309 -4.90 -3.91 0.77
C VAL A 309 -3.58 -4.66 0.52
N LEU A 310 -3.63 -6.00 0.41
CA LEU A 310 -2.44 -6.84 0.19
C LEU A 310 -1.68 -6.49 -1.09
N ARG A 311 -2.38 -6.06 -2.17
CA ARG A 311 -1.73 -5.56 -3.39
C ARG A 311 -0.76 -4.39 -3.16
N ARG A 312 -0.98 -3.60 -2.10
CA ARG A 312 -0.11 -2.49 -1.69
C ARG A 312 0.92 -2.90 -0.65
N ASN A 313 0.53 -3.78 0.28
CA ASN A 313 1.36 -4.22 1.40
C ASN A 313 1.52 -5.76 1.37
N PRO A 314 2.22 -6.32 0.36
CA PRO A 314 2.26 -7.75 0.13
C PRO A 314 2.98 -8.53 1.23
N ASP A 315 3.79 -7.89 2.06
CA ASP A 315 4.42 -8.50 3.23
C ASP A 315 3.43 -8.74 4.37
N SER A 316 2.34 -7.96 4.45
CA SER A 316 1.45 -7.96 5.62
C SER A 316 0.76 -9.31 5.83
N LYS A 317 0.44 -10.05 4.76
CA LYS A 317 -0.13 -11.41 4.84
C LYS A 317 0.75 -12.38 5.65
N TRP A 318 2.07 -12.22 5.66
CA TRP A 318 3.00 -13.10 6.38
C TRP A 318 3.18 -12.74 7.85
N LYS A 319 2.73 -11.55 8.26
CA LYS A 319 2.89 -11.02 9.61
C LYS A 319 1.63 -11.17 10.45
N LEU A 320 0.50 -11.35 9.78
CA LEU A 320 -0.79 -11.57 10.42
C LEU A 320 -0.84 -12.98 11.00
N LYS A 321 -1.41 -13.08 12.20
CA LYS A 321 -1.75 -14.34 12.85
C LYS A 321 -3.26 -14.40 13.10
N PRO A 322 -3.88 -15.59 13.14
CA PRO A 322 -5.31 -15.73 13.42
C PRO A 322 -5.76 -14.96 14.67
N GLU A 323 -4.97 -14.98 15.74
CA GLU A 323 -5.31 -14.32 17.02
C GLU A 323 -5.39 -12.79 16.90
N PHE A 324 -4.68 -12.21 15.93
CA PHE A 324 -4.76 -10.78 15.66
C PHE A 324 -6.13 -10.39 15.11
N LEU A 325 -6.79 -11.26 14.34
CA LEU A 325 -8.15 -11.00 13.86
C LEU A 325 -9.16 -10.97 15.01
N ASP A 326 -9.05 -11.89 15.96
CA ASP A 326 -9.95 -11.91 17.11
C ASP A 326 -9.74 -10.68 18.00
N LYS A 327 -8.48 -10.29 18.18
CA LYS A 327 -8.14 -9.06 18.91
C LYS A 327 -8.72 -7.82 18.23
N ILE A 328 -8.59 -7.70 16.91
CA ILE A 328 -9.06 -6.50 16.21
C ILE A 328 -10.58 -6.43 16.20
N LYS A 329 -11.28 -7.56 16.02
CA LYS A 329 -12.75 -7.63 16.11
C LYS A 329 -13.28 -7.17 17.47
N LYS A 330 -12.59 -7.50 18.57
CA LYS A 330 -12.94 -7.02 19.93
C LYS A 330 -12.64 -5.55 20.15
N THR A 331 -11.68 -4.99 19.40
CA THR A 331 -11.27 -3.59 19.51
C THR A 331 -12.19 -2.66 18.75
N GLN A 332 -12.70 -3.14 17.60
CA GLN A 332 -13.69 -2.47 16.75
C GLN A 332 -15.04 -2.36 17.44
#